data_AF-A0A8S2TW84-F1
#
_entry.id   AF-A0A8S2TW84-F1
#
_cell.length_a   1.000
_cell.length_b   1.000
_cell.length_c   1.000
_cell.angle_alpha   90.00
_cell.angle_beta   90.00
_cell.angle_gamma   90.00
#
_symmetry.space_group_name_H-M   'P 1'
#
loop_
_entity.id
_entity.type
_entity.pdbx_description
1 polymer ?
#
loop_
_entity_poly.entity_id
_entity_poly.type
_entity_poly.pdbx_seq_one_letter_code
_entity_poly.pdbx_strand_id
1 'polypeptide(L)'
;NAASGRGNQAYVLAATSIYDDWVRNNYELQVWQAYLKLATEKKHWAKEVVQRTKRRDDVLNTRFVQKKINQLTSNISEASAAISDLQIQL
;
A
#
# COMPACT_ATOMS: atom_id res chain seq x y z
N ASN A 1 -21.98 29.38 18.06
CA ASN A 1 -21.26 28.85 16.87
C ASN A 1 -19.85 28.36 17.21
N ALA A 2 -19.71 27.32 18.03
CA ALA A 2 -18.40 26.75 18.40
C ALA A 2 -18.30 25.22 18.17
N ALA A 3 -19.36 24.58 17.64
CA ALA A 3 -19.43 23.13 17.49
C ALA A 3 -18.73 22.61 16.22
N SER A 4 -18.62 23.41 15.16
CA SER A 4 -18.10 22.96 13.86
C SER A 4 -16.57 22.77 13.81
N GLY A 5 -15.82 23.37 14.75
CA GLY A 5 -14.35 23.25 14.77
C GLY A 5 -13.82 21.99 15.43
N ARG A 6 -14.56 21.43 16.41
CA ARG A 6 -14.11 20.26 17.20
C ARG A 6 -14.24 18.94 16.45
N GLY A 7 -15.31 18.75 15.67
CA GLY A 7 -15.49 17.56 14.83
C GLY A 7 -14.40 17.43 13.76
N ASN A 8 -14.08 18.56 13.10
CA ASN A 8 -13.03 18.60 12.08
C ASN A 8 -11.63 18.30 12.66
N GLN A 9 -11.32 18.78 13.87
CA GLN A 9 -10.04 18.49 14.52
C GLN A 9 -9.92 17.03 14.99
N ALA A 10 -11.00 16.43 15.50
CA ALA A 10 -11.02 15.02 15.90
C ALA A 10 -10.86 14.10 14.68
N TYR A 11 -11.52 14.41 13.57
CA TYR A 11 -11.34 13.72 12.29
C TYR A 11 -9.89 13.79 11.81
N VAL A 12 -9.28 14.98 11.77
CA VAL A 12 -7.90 15.16 11.31
C VAL A 12 -6.95 14.30 12.14
N LEU A 13 -7.08 14.32 13.47
CA LEU A 13 -6.24 13.52 14.36
C LEU A 13 -6.42 12.01 14.15
N ALA A 14 -7.65 11.53 13.97
CA ALA A 14 -7.94 10.12 13.75
C ALA A 14 -7.53 9.62 12.35
N ALA A 15 -7.68 10.47 11.33
CA ALA A 15 -7.39 10.11 9.94
C ALA A 15 -5.90 10.22 9.59
N THR A 16 -5.11 11.03 10.31
CA THR A 16 -3.70 11.29 9.97
C THR A 16 -2.88 10.01 9.88
N SER A 17 -2.95 9.12 10.88
CA SER A 17 -2.16 7.87 10.86
C SER A 17 -2.60 6.92 9.75
N ILE A 18 -3.91 6.84 9.50
CA ILE A 18 -4.49 5.98 8.45
C ILE A 18 -4.07 6.50 7.07
N TYR A 19 -4.07 7.83 6.89
CA TYR A 19 -3.64 8.47 5.66
C TYR A 19 -2.15 8.27 5.39
N ASP A 20 -1.30 8.40 6.42
CA ASP A 20 0.13 8.13 6.29
C ASP A 20 0.41 6.69 5.84
N ASP A 21 -0.28 5.71 6.44
CA ASP A 21 -0.18 4.31 6.05
C ASP A 21 -0.71 4.08 4.63
N TRP A 22 -1.82 4.73 4.25
CA TRP A 22 -2.36 4.68 2.90
C TRP A 22 -1.35 5.20 1.86
N VAL A 23 -0.70 6.34 2.11
CA VAL A 23 0.32 6.91 1.22
C VAL A 23 1.52 5.95 1.09
N ARG A 24 2.04 5.43 2.22
CA ARG A 24 3.17 4.50 2.21
C ARG A 24 2.84 3.22 1.46
N ASN A 25 1.67 2.64 1.71
CA ASN A 25 1.23 1.42 1.04
C ASN A 25 1.06 1.64 -0.48
N ASN A 26 0.54 2.80 -0.90
CA ASN A 26 0.43 3.15 -2.32
C ASN A 26 1.81 3.28 -2.99
N TYR A 27 2.76 3.95 -2.33
CA TYR A 27 4.13 4.05 -2.84
C TYR A 27 4.77 2.66 -2.96
N GLU A 28 4.66 1.84 -1.91
CA GLU A 28 5.23 0.49 -1.92
C GLU A 28 4.58 -0.40 -3.00
N LEU A 29 3.26 -0.28 -3.22
CA LEU A 29 2.56 -0.99 -4.29
C LEU A 29 3.16 -0.67 -5.67
N GLN A 30 3.41 0.61 -5.96
CA GLN A 30 4.01 1.03 -7.23
C GLN A 30 5.41 0.43 -7.42
N VAL A 31 6.22 0.38 -6.36
CA VAL A 31 7.55 -0.24 -6.39
C VAL A 31 7.46 -1.73 -6.73
N TRP A 32 6.58 -2.48 -6.06
CA TRP A 32 6.42 -3.91 -6.35
C TRP A 32 5.85 -4.19 -7.74
N GLN A 33 4.92 -3.35 -8.23
CA GLN A 33 4.43 -3.42 -9.60
C GLN A 33 5.55 -3.15 -10.62
N ALA A 34 6.43 -2.18 -10.34
CA ALA A 34 7.59 -1.90 -11.18
C ALA A 34 8.58 -3.08 -11.20
N TYR A 35 8.78 -3.78 -10.06
CA TYR A 35 9.59 -4.99 -10.02
C TYR A 35 9.01 -6.13 -10.83
N LEU A 36 7.69 -6.34 -10.78
CA LEU A 36 7.02 -7.33 -11.61
C LEU A 36 7.17 -6.99 -13.10
N LYS A 37 6.97 -5.72 -13.46
CA LYS A 37 7.14 -5.21 -14.83
C LYS A 37 8.56 -5.42 -15.34
N LEU A 38 9.58 -5.16 -14.52
CA LEU A 38 10.98 -5.39 -14.89
C LEU A 38 11.23 -6.88 -15.19
N ALA A 39 10.64 -7.77 -14.39
CA ALA A 39 10.77 -9.21 -14.59
C ALA A 39 10.07 -9.68 -15.87
N THR A 40 8.87 -9.19 -16.17
CA THR A 40 8.09 -9.63 -17.33
C THR A 40 8.56 -8.99 -18.64
N GLU A 41 8.89 -7.70 -18.64
CA GLU A 41 9.24 -6.98 -19.87
C GLU A 41 10.73 -7.01 -20.18
N LYS A 42 11.58 -6.98 -19.16
CA LYS A 42 13.05 -6.94 -19.32
C LYS A 42 13.72 -8.26 -18.96
N LYS A 43 12.95 -9.28 -18.57
CA LYS A 43 13.46 -10.61 -18.13
C LYS A 43 14.52 -10.47 -17.03
N HIS A 44 14.33 -9.50 -16.13
CA HIS A 44 15.28 -9.18 -15.07
C HIS A 44 14.58 -8.99 -13.73
N TRP A 45 15.10 -9.64 -12.69
CA TRP A 45 14.59 -9.45 -11.34
C TRP A 45 15.35 -8.34 -10.62
N ALA A 46 14.61 -7.43 -9.98
CA ALA A 46 15.19 -6.49 -9.05
C ALA A 46 15.97 -7.23 -7.95
N LYS A 47 17.14 -6.68 -7.57
CA LYS A 47 18.04 -7.29 -6.59
C LYS A 47 17.34 -7.59 -5.26
N GLU A 48 16.45 -6.69 -4.83
CA GLU A 48 15.68 -6.85 -3.60
C GLU A 48 14.78 -8.10 -3.63
N VAL A 49 14.12 -8.38 -4.76
CA VAL A 49 13.28 -9.57 -4.92
C VAL A 49 14.12 -10.83 -4.72
N VAL A 50 15.25 -10.91 -5.42
CA VAL A 50 16.16 -12.07 -5.36
C VAL A 50 16.76 -12.24 -3.95
N GLN A 51 17.07 -11.13 -3.26
CA GLN A 51 17.59 -11.18 -1.89
C GLN A 51 16.54 -11.72 -0.91
N ARG A 52 15.27 -11.32 -1.05
CA ARG A 52 14.19 -11.79 -0.15
C ARG A 52 13.81 -13.24 -0.41
N THR A 53 13.77 -13.69 -1.66
CA THR A 53 13.46 -15.09 -2.00
C THR A 53 14.66 -16.02 -1.92
N LYS A 54 15.88 -15.46 -1.83
CA LYS A 54 17.18 -16.17 -1.80
C LYS A 54 17.43 -17.05 -3.03
N ARG A 55 16.64 -16.92 -4.09
CA ARG A 55 16.71 -17.74 -5.31
C ARG A 55 16.38 -16.91 -6.54
N ARG A 56 17.03 -17.21 -7.66
CA ARG A 56 16.68 -16.66 -8.99
C ARG A 56 15.72 -17.59 -9.72
N ASP A 57 14.61 -17.91 -9.06
CA ASP A 57 13.55 -18.75 -9.59
C ASP A 57 12.36 -17.87 -9.96
N ASP A 58 12.00 -17.84 -11.24
CA ASP A 58 10.99 -16.92 -11.76
C ASP A 58 9.60 -17.19 -11.19
N VAL A 59 9.26 -18.46 -10.95
CA VAL A 59 7.94 -18.85 -10.42
C VAL A 59 7.82 -18.41 -8.97
N LEU A 60 8.84 -18.69 -8.16
CA LEU A 60 8.92 -18.29 -6.76
C LEU A 60 8.90 -16.76 -6.62
N ASN A 61 9.71 -16.07 -7.42
CA ASN A 61 9.82 -14.62 -7.39
C ASN A 61 8.50 -13.96 -7.82
N THR A 62 7.86 -14.47 -8.86
CA THR A 62 6.54 -13.99 -9.30
C THR A 62 5.50 -14.17 -8.20
N ARG A 63 5.41 -15.36 -7.59
CA ARG A 63 4.47 -15.61 -6.49
C ARG A 63 4.72 -14.70 -5.30
N PHE A 64 5.99 -14.47 -4.95
CA PHE A 64 6.37 -13.59 -3.85
C PHE A 64 5.94 -12.13 -4.12
N VAL A 65 6.27 -11.60 -5.29
CA VAL A 65 5.90 -10.22 -5.68
C VAL A 65 4.39 -10.07 -5.79
N GLN A 66 3.70 -11.03 -6.39
CA GLN A 66 2.24 -10.99 -6.50
C GLN A 66 1.57 -11.04 -5.11
N LYS A 67 2.09 -11.85 -4.18
CA LYS A 67 1.60 -11.87 -2.78
C LYS A 67 1.77 -10.49 -2.12
N LYS A 68 2.89 -9.81 -2.35
CA LYS A 68 3.12 -8.45 -1.84
C LYS A 68 2.14 -7.44 -2.43
N ILE A 69 1.94 -7.47 -3.75
CA ILE A 69 0.95 -6.64 -4.44
C ILE A 69 -0.44 -6.86 -3.85
N ASN A 70 -0.88 -8.12 -3.72
CA ASN A 70 -2.21 -8.43 -3.19
C ASN A 70 -2.39 -7.94 -1.75
N GLN A 71 -1.39 -8.11 -0.89
CA GLN A 71 -1.42 -7.61 0.48
C GLN A 71 -1.55 -6.09 0.52
N LEU A 72 -0.74 -5.37 -0.26
CA LEU A 72 -0.77 -3.91 -0.29
C LEU A 72 -2.10 -3.39 -0.83
N THR A 73 -2.66 -4.02 -1.86
CA THR A 73 -4.00 -3.68 -2.38
C THR A 73 -5.09 -3.86 -1.32
N SER A 74 -5.01 -4.91 -0.49
CA SER A 74 -5.94 -5.10 0.64
C SER A 74 -5.79 -3.97 1.65
N ASN A 75 -4.57 -3.70 2.11
CA ASN A 75 -4.29 -2.65 3.09
C ASN A 75 -4.75 -1.26 2.60
N ILE A 76 -4.54 -0.95 1.33
CA ILE A 76 -4.98 0.31 0.71
C ILE A 76 -6.50 0.39 0.71
N SER A 77 -7.19 -0.70 0.36
CA SER A 77 -8.66 -0.77 0.37
C SER A 77 -9.21 -0.56 1.78
N GLU A 78 -8.63 -1.24 2.77
CA GLU A 78 -9.00 -1.12 4.18
C GLU A 78 -8.79 0.31 4.71
N ALA A 79 -7.64 0.92 4.43
CA ALA A 79 -7.36 2.30 4.82
C ALA A 79 -8.30 3.30 4.13
N SER A 80 -8.63 3.06 2.85
CA SER A 80 -9.57 3.92 2.10
C SER A 80 -10.98 3.84 2.67
N ALA A 81 -11.42 2.63 3.05
CA ALA A 81 -12.70 2.43 3.73
C ALA A 81 -12.73 3.15 5.08
N ALA A 82 -11.68 2.99 5.91
CA ALA A 82 -11.60 3.64 7.21
C ALA A 82 -11.59 5.18 7.12
N ILE A 83 -10.87 5.76 6.15
CA ILE A 83 -10.91 7.21 5.90
C ILE A 83 -12.33 7.66 5.50
N SER A 84 -13.01 6.89 4.65
CA SER A 84 -14.37 7.20 4.20
C SER A 84 -15.38 7.13 5.36
N ASP A 85 -15.27 6.12 6.22
CA ASP A 85 -16.12 5.97 7.40
C ASP A 85 -15.93 7.15 8.36
N LEU A 86 -14.68 7.59 8.57
CA LEU A 86 -14.39 8.78 9.37
C LEU A 86 -14.96 10.06 8.75
N GLN A 87 -15.03 10.16 7.42
CA GLN A 87 -15.63 11.31 6.73
C GLN A 87 -17.16 11.35 6.86
N ILE A 88 -17.82 10.19 6.91
CA ILE A 88 -19.28 10.13 7.10
C ILE A 88 -19.68 10.56 8.52
N GLN A 89 -18.76 10.42 9.49
CA GLN A 89 -18.98 10.79 10.90
C GLN A 89 -18.79 12.29 11.21
N LEU A 90 -18.38 13.10 10.22
CA LEU A 90 -18.23 14.56 10.31
C LEU A 90 -19.56 15.31 10.11
#